data_AF-A0A7C6K0T9-F1
#
_entry.id   AF-A0A7C6K0T9-F1
#
_cell.length_a   1.000
_cell.length_b   1.000
_cell.length_c   1.000
_cell.angle_alpha   90.00
_cell.angle_beta   90.00
_cell.angle_gamma   90.00
#
_symmetry.space_group_name_H-M   'P 1'
#
loop_
_entity.id
_entity.type
_entity.pdbx_description
1 polymer ?
#
loop_
_entity_poly.entity_id
_entity_poly.type
_entity_poly.pdbx_seq_one_letter_code
_entity_poly.pdbx_strand_id
1 'polypeptide(L)' 'MSYVAPAIKEKFETLSVDLKNAILERNVELNNIHDLINVLDAIVKEAEEEDKKQ' A
#
# COMPACT_ATOMS: atom_id res chain seq x y z
N MET A 1 -3.13 -0.90 -13.57
CA MET A 1 -2.84 0.53 -13.31
C MET A 1 -3.39 0.84 -11.96
N SER A 2 -2.54 1.16 -10.98
CA SER A 2 -3.00 1.58 -9.67
C SER A 2 -3.49 3.02 -9.73
N TYR A 3 -4.66 3.29 -9.18
CA TYR A 3 -5.22 4.64 -9.10
C TYR A 3 -5.00 5.19 -7.70
N VAL A 4 -4.55 6.45 -7.59
CA VAL A 4 -4.36 7.12 -6.31
C VAL A 4 -5.08 8.47 -6.36
N ALA A 5 -6.11 8.61 -5.54
CA ALA A 5 -6.87 9.84 -5.45
C ALA A 5 -5.99 11.01 -4.98
N PRO A 6 -6.17 12.23 -5.52
CA PRO A 6 -5.35 13.39 -5.18
C PRO A 6 -5.39 13.74 -3.68
N ALA A 7 -6.51 13.44 -3.00
CA ALA A 7 -6.68 13.68 -1.57
C ALA A 7 -5.73 12.86 -0.67
N ILE A 8 -5.31 11.68 -1.13
CA ILE A 8 -4.36 10.81 -0.41
C ILE A 8 -3.00 10.76 -1.08
N LYS A 9 -2.87 11.30 -2.28
CA LYS A 9 -1.63 11.29 -3.06
C LYS A 9 -0.46 11.86 -2.27
N GLU A 10 -0.66 12.97 -1.55
CA GLU A 10 0.37 13.56 -0.69
C GLU A 10 0.88 12.55 0.36
N LYS A 11 -0.05 11.83 1.02
CA LYS A 11 0.30 10.79 2.00
C LYS A 11 0.97 9.60 1.35
N PHE A 12 0.47 9.16 0.20
CA PHE A 12 1.09 8.09 -0.58
C PHE A 12 2.54 8.45 -0.97
N GLU A 13 2.79 9.69 -1.38
CA GLU A 13 4.13 10.16 -1.73
C GLU A 13 5.08 10.21 -0.52
N THR A 14 4.55 10.45 0.69
CA THR A 14 5.34 10.40 1.94
C THR A 14 5.80 9.01 2.35
N LEU A 15 5.21 7.95 1.77
CA LEU A 15 5.63 6.57 2.04
C LEU A 15 6.98 6.27 1.41
N SER A 16 7.68 5.27 1.97
CA SER A 16 8.91 4.71 1.39
C SER A 16 8.67 4.14 -0.01
N VAL A 17 9.72 4.13 -0.83
CA VAL A 17 9.68 3.61 -2.20
C VAL A 17 9.23 2.15 -2.22
N ASP A 18 9.66 1.33 -1.25
CA ASP A 18 9.30 -0.08 -1.15
C ASP A 18 7.79 -0.29 -0.94
N LEU A 19 7.17 0.48 -0.04
CA LEU A 19 5.71 0.44 0.17
C LEU A 19 4.96 0.89 -1.09
N LYS A 20 5.43 1.95 -1.76
CA LYS A 20 4.83 2.41 -3.01
C LYS A 20 4.91 1.33 -4.07
N ASN A 21 6.06 0.67 -4.24
CA ASN A 21 6.21 -0.43 -5.19
C ASN A 21 5.29 -1.60 -4.86
N ALA A 22 5.25 -2.04 -3.60
CA ALA A 22 4.35 -3.12 -3.16
C ALA A 22 2.86 -2.80 -3.42
N ILE A 23 2.46 -1.54 -3.23
CA ILE A 23 1.10 -1.07 -3.55
C ILE A 23 0.85 -1.06 -5.07
N LEU A 24 1.84 -0.60 -5.85
CA LEU A 24 1.74 -0.54 -7.32
C LEU A 24 1.68 -1.93 -7.95
N GLU A 25 2.46 -2.89 -7.46
CA GLU A 25 2.45 -4.29 -7.92
C GLU A 25 1.08 -4.94 -7.74
N ARG A 26 0.35 -4.57 -6.69
CA ARG A 26 -0.99 -5.10 -6.39
C ARG A 26 -2.11 -4.49 -7.23
N ASN A 27 -1.83 -3.50 -8.09
CA ASN A 27 -2.82 -2.87 -8.96
C ASN A 27 -4.08 -2.35 -8.22
N VAL A 28 -3.92 -1.76 -7.03
CA VAL A 28 -5.04 -1.29 -6.20
C VAL A 28 -5.54 0.11 -6.59
N GLU A 29 -6.81 0.37 -6.31
CA GLU A 29 -7.44 1.69 -6.46
C GLU A 29 -7.66 2.33 -5.09
N LEU A 30 -6.87 3.35 -4.78
CA LEU A 30 -6.93 4.07 -3.53
C LEU A 30 -7.76 5.35 -3.73
N ASN A 31 -9.00 5.34 -3.26
CA ASN A 31 -9.92 6.47 -3.38
C ASN A 31 -9.94 7.32 -2.12
N ASN A 32 -9.70 6.70 -0.96
CA ASN A 32 -9.75 7.33 0.34
C ASN A 32 -8.60 6.85 1.25
N ILE A 33 -8.48 7.45 2.44
CA ILE A 33 -7.41 7.11 3.38
C ILE A 33 -7.57 5.70 3.99
N HIS A 34 -8.80 5.21 4.13
CA HIS A 34 -9.06 3.86 4.63
C HIS A 34 -8.57 2.81 3.65
N ASP A 35 -8.70 3.03 2.34
CA ASP A 35 -8.14 2.14 1.31
C ASP A 35 -6.63 2.06 1.47
N LEU A 36 -5.95 3.21 1.66
CA LEU A 36 -4.51 3.24 1.86
C LEU A 36 -4.10 2.47 3.11
N ILE A 37 -4.81 2.66 4.22
CA ILE A 37 -4.55 1.95 5.49
C ILE A 37 -4.74 0.45 5.31
N ASN A 38 -5.83 0.01 4.69
CA ASN A 38 -6.13 -1.40 4.49
C ASN A 38 -5.08 -2.09 3.62
N VAL A 39 -4.62 -1.44 2.54
CA VAL A 39 -3.59 -1.99 1.67
C VAL A 39 -2.24 -2.05 2.38
N LEU A 40 -1.88 -1.01 3.14
CA LEU A 40 -0.66 -1.01 3.95
C LEU A 40 -0.68 -2.13 5.00
N ASP A 41 -1.79 -2.29 5.71
CA ASP A 41 -1.95 -3.33 6.72
C ASP A 41 -1.86 -4.73 6.10
N ALA A 42 -2.49 -4.95 4.93
CA ALA A 42 -2.37 -6.20 4.19
C ALA A 42 -0.91 -6.48 3.78
N ILE A 43 -0.18 -5.49 3.29
CA ILE A 43 1.23 -5.64 2.90
C ILE A 43 2.10 -6.00 4.10
N VAL A 44 1.95 -5.28 5.23
CA VAL A 44 2.73 -5.55 6.45
C VAL A 44 2.40 -6.95 6.97
N LYS A 45 1.12 -7.30 7.04
CA LYS A 45 0.67 -8.59 7.53
C LYS A 45 1.15 -9.74 6.66
N GLU A 46 1.08 -9.61 5.35
CA GLU A 46 1.62 -10.61 4.42
C GLU A 46 3.14 -10.76 4.58
N ALA A 47 3.88 -9.64 4.68
CA ALA A 47 5.32 -9.68 4.91
C ALA A 47 5.68 -10.36 6.24
N GLU A 48 4.94 -10.09 7.32
CA GLU A 48 5.12 -10.75 8.62
C GLU A 48 4.74 -12.24 8.60
N GLU A 49 3.71 -12.61 7.82
CA GLU A 49 3.29 -14.01 7.66
C GLU A 49 4.26 -14.82 6.78
N GLU A 50 4.88 -14.20 5.79
CA GLU A 50 5.95 -14.80 4.99
C GLU A 50 7.22 -15.00 5.82
N ASP A 51 7.63 -14.01 6.62
CA ASP A 51 8.82 -14.09 7.49
C ASP A 51 8.68 -15.20 8.56
N LYS A 52 7.49 -15.38 9.14
CA LYS A 52 7.21 -16.44 10.12
C LYS A 52 7.23 -17.88 9.56
N LYS A 53 7.25 -18.04 8.24
CA LYS A 53 7.30 -19.36 7.58
C LYS A 53 8.72 -19.77 7.17
N GLN A 54 9.73 -18.94 7.41
CA GLN A 54 11.15 -19.25 7.22
C GLN A 54 11.80 -19.78 8.49
#